data_AF-A0ABC8EDG9-F1
#
_entry.id   AF-A0ABC8EDG9-F1
#
_cell.length_a   1.000
_cell.length_b   1.000
_cell.length_c   1.000
_cell.angle_alpha   90.00
_cell.angle_beta   90.00
_cell.angle_gamma   90.00
#
_symmetry.space_group_name_H-M   'P 1'
#
loop_
_entity.id
_entity.type
_entity.pdbx_description
1 polymer ?
#
loop_
_entity_poly.entity_id
_entity_poly.type
_entity_poly.pdbx_seq_one_letter_code
_entity_poly.pdbx_strand_id
1 'polypeptide(L)'
;MKNTLNYIFKNFIDIIAFIVFLTVKLLIYGKTIETGYFTYKGIFFPVFWSLLAIVAFAILFKPIKRVKFLFILNLVITLFIIADLNYFRYFKDVLSIPVILNSFQLGAVKSSIGSLIKLSDFLYFADLILFKFIIDHYKHSKFHRVILSKQLKFSSFLAIFLLASSMEGYHFYKLSKEQPKLLSTMYNKVYIAKKLGNVNYHYLDCFNSLANGISKKTPIPKQKEEKVKAYLQTNITENTTPKLKGIGENKNLIIIQVEALQSFAINKTINGKEITPNLNKWIKKSANFPNYFYQTASGGTSDAEFLSNNSLYPTASGSVTYLYAGNEFNALPEALKEKGYSTAGFHGFRESFWNRNIMYPKYGFDKFFGEKSYNVDEKIGLGLSDKSFLNQSLDKMKELKEPYFSFIVTLTSHFPYEAVDKYGDFPVGEFENTLVGNYLKSIHYTDEQLGLFLDKLQQEKILDKSILSVYGDHYAIPKEHEKDLAKLLGKEGFTDLEWMELQKVPMFIHFPKDAHKGNYNIYGGQIDLYPTLANMFNLPMQNMLGKDLFNSKNGKVIFRNGSFSDGKSFYISPLNSYFNISNGEKIEEDDNLKNLKEKTINELEYSDLILKHNLLKKFKNK
;
A
#
# COMPACT_ATOMS: atom_id res chain seq x y z
N MET A 1 39.78 26.60 -30.05
CA MET A 1 38.53 26.19 -29.37
C MET A 1 37.49 25.55 -30.30
N LYS A 2 37.05 26.17 -31.42
CA LYS A 2 36.03 25.60 -32.33
C LYS A 2 36.35 24.18 -32.84
N ASN A 3 37.61 23.89 -33.22
CA ASN A 3 38.00 22.58 -33.73
C ASN A 3 38.04 21.47 -32.66
N THR A 4 38.43 21.81 -31.42
CA THR A 4 38.50 20.85 -30.30
C THR A 4 37.10 20.44 -29.81
N LEU A 5 36.17 21.39 -29.71
CA LEU A 5 34.79 21.13 -29.28
C LEU A 5 34.08 20.22 -30.29
N ASN A 6 34.22 20.52 -31.57
CA ASN A 6 33.63 19.75 -32.67
C ASN A 6 34.19 18.31 -32.73
N TYR A 7 35.47 18.15 -32.35
CA TYR A 7 36.14 16.86 -32.28
C TYR A 7 35.67 16.00 -31.10
N ILE A 8 35.52 16.59 -29.90
CA ILE A 8 34.96 15.89 -28.73
C ILE A 8 33.51 15.48 -29.00
N PHE A 9 32.72 16.41 -29.55
CA PHE A 9 31.32 16.16 -29.89
C PHE A 9 31.19 14.97 -30.85
N LYS A 10 31.96 14.93 -31.95
CA LYS A 10 31.92 13.81 -32.92
C LYS A 10 32.36 12.46 -32.33
N ASN A 11 33.24 12.44 -31.33
CA ASN A 11 33.73 11.20 -30.73
C ASN A 11 32.88 10.68 -29.57
N PHE A 12 32.06 11.54 -28.94
CA PHE A 12 31.28 11.22 -27.74
C PHE A 12 29.81 11.65 -27.83
N ILE A 13 29.27 11.92 -29.03
CA ILE A 13 27.88 12.31 -29.22
C ILE A 13 26.90 11.30 -28.62
N ASP A 14 27.23 10.01 -28.63
CA ASP A 14 26.44 8.97 -28.00
C ASP A 14 26.35 9.13 -26.49
N ILE A 15 27.44 9.49 -25.81
CA ILE A 15 27.45 9.78 -24.38
C ILE A 15 26.65 11.06 -24.08
N ILE A 16 26.91 12.14 -24.84
CA ILE A 16 26.25 13.43 -24.63
C ILE A 16 24.75 13.29 -24.85
N ALA A 17 24.32 12.66 -25.95
CA ALA A 17 22.93 12.39 -26.25
C ALA A 17 22.28 11.53 -25.16
N PHE A 18 22.98 10.51 -24.66
CA PHE A 18 22.48 9.66 -23.57
C PHE A 18 22.17 10.50 -22.32
N ILE A 19 23.14 11.29 -21.85
CA ILE A 19 22.98 12.11 -20.64
C ILE A 19 21.84 13.13 -20.85
N VAL A 20 21.82 13.84 -21.98
CA VAL A 20 20.82 14.88 -22.24
C VAL A 20 19.42 14.28 -22.34
N PHE A 21 19.21 13.26 -23.17
CA PHE A 21 17.89 12.69 -23.37
C PHE A 21 17.36 11.99 -22.12
N LEU A 22 18.19 11.21 -21.41
CA LEU A 22 17.74 10.59 -20.16
C LEU A 22 17.52 11.60 -19.04
N THR A 23 18.31 12.67 -18.96
CA THR A 23 18.03 13.73 -17.98
C THR A 23 16.66 14.34 -18.25
N VAL A 24 16.38 14.77 -19.49
CA VAL A 24 15.08 15.31 -19.86
C VAL A 24 13.96 14.31 -19.57
N LYS A 25 14.15 13.04 -19.98
CA LYS A 25 13.19 11.96 -19.75
C LYS A 25 12.89 11.77 -18.26
N LEU A 26 13.91 11.69 -17.42
CA LEU A 26 13.77 11.50 -15.97
C LEU A 26 13.20 12.72 -15.26
N LEU A 27 13.42 13.93 -15.79
CA LEU A 27 12.75 15.14 -15.32
C LEU A 27 11.25 15.16 -15.69
N ILE A 28 10.89 14.72 -16.90
CA ILE A 28 9.48 14.58 -17.31
C ILE A 28 8.79 13.52 -16.44
N TYR A 29 9.45 12.39 -16.18
CA TYR A 29 8.98 11.40 -15.22
C TYR A 29 8.79 12.03 -13.83
N GLY A 30 9.80 12.74 -13.31
CA GLY A 30 9.73 13.43 -12.03
C GLY A 30 8.58 14.42 -11.94
N LYS A 31 8.28 15.14 -13.02
CA LYS A 31 7.11 16.01 -13.14
C LYS A 31 5.79 15.24 -13.14
N THR A 32 5.76 14.04 -13.71
CA THR A 32 4.54 13.21 -13.79
C THR A 32 4.20 12.58 -12.45
N ILE A 33 5.21 12.16 -11.69
CA ILE A 33 5.04 11.67 -10.31
C ILE A 33 5.05 12.81 -9.27
N GLU A 34 5.07 14.06 -9.74
CA GLU A 34 4.88 15.25 -8.92
C GLU A 34 3.44 15.25 -8.41
N THR A 35 3.27 14.76 -7.19
CA THR A 35 2.16 15.20 -6.35
C THR A 35 2.52 16.62 -5.93
N GLY A 36 1.59 17.60 -6.02
CA GLY A 36 1.79 19.07 -6.03
C GLY A 36 2.56 19.73 -4.87
N TYR A 37 3.68 19.13 -4.48
CA TYR A 37 4.36 19.14 -3.19
C TYR A 37 5.88 19.19 -3.35
N PHE A 38 6.34 19.14 -4.59
CA PHE A 38 7.74 19.14 -4.98
C PHE A 38 7.85 19.86 -6.30
N THR A 39 9.00 20.43 -6.60
CA THR A 39 9.31 20.81 -7.98
C THR A 39 10.30 19.81 -8.53
N TYR A 40 9.94 19.10 -9.60
CA TYR A 40 10.83 18.19 -10.32
C TYR A 40 12.20 18.82 -10.71
N LYS A 41 12.34 20.14 -10.68
CA LYS A 41 13.62 20.84 -10.84
C LYS A 41 14.68 20.41 -9.80
N GLY A 42 14.27 20.05 -8.59
CA GLY A 42 15.19 19.65 -7.50
C GLY A 42 15.93 18.34 -7.75
N ILE A 43 15.41 17.44 -8.61
CA ILE A 43 16.07 16.16 -8.94
C ILE A 43 17.15 16.29 -10.02
N PHE A 44 17.32 17.45 -10.64
CA PHE A 44 18.28 17.62 -11.75
C PHE A 44 19.69 17.15 -11.38
N PHE A 45 20.26 17.64 -10.27
CA PHE A 45 21.62 17.27 -9.88
C PHE A 45 21.75 15.79 -9.49
N PRO A 46 20.87 15.21 -8.64
CA PRO A 46 20.90 13.77 -8.35
C PRO A 46 20.79 12.89 -9.61
N VAL A 47 19.91 13.26 -10.56
CA VAL A 47 19.76 12.54 -11.84
C VAL A 47 21.02 12.69 -12.69
N PHE A 48 21.56 13.90 -12.80
CA PHE A 48 22.76 14.16 -13.60
C PHE A 48 23.97 13.36 -13.09
N TRP A 49 24.22 13.36 -11.77
CA TRP A 49 25.33 12.63 -11.18
C TRP A 49 25.17 11.11 -11.32
N SER A 50 23.96 10.58 -11.16
CA SER A 50 23.71 9.14 -11.36
C SER A 50 23.88 8.68 -12.81
N LEU A 51 23.40 9.47 -13.76
CA LEU A 51 23.67 9.19 -15.18
C LEU A 51 25.18 9.28 -15.47
N LEU A 52 25.90 10.22 -14.87
CA LEU A 52 27.34 10.36 -15.06
C LEU A 52 28.12 9.16 -14.47
N ALA A 53 27.74 8.68 -13.29
CA ALA A 53 28.31 7.49 -12.67
C ALA A 53 28.12 6.25 -13.57
N ILE A 54 26.92 6.06 -14.13
CA ILE A 54 26.65 4.92 -15.01
C ILE A 54 27.39 5.06 -16.36
N VAL A 55 27.42 6.26 -16.94
CA VAL A 55 28.12 6.55 -18.19
C VAL A 55 29.64 6.37 -18.06
N ALA A 56 30.21 6.53 -16.86
CA ALA A 56 31.64 6.29 -16.65
C ALA A 56 32.05 4.89 -17.16
N PHE A 57 31.23 3.86 -16.91
CA PHE A 57 31.47 2.50 -17.43
C PHE A 57 31.47 2.43 -18.95
N ALA A 58 30.68 3.27 -19.61
CA ALA A 58 30.58 3.32 -21.06
C ALA A 58 31.92 3.70 -21.73
N ILE A 59 32.76 4.50 -21.04
CA ILE A 59 34.07 4.97 -21.52
C ILE A 59 35.06 3.81 -21.74
N LEU A 60 34.90 2.71 -20.99
CA LEU A 60 35.76 1.53 -21.10
C LEU A 60 35.56 0.79 -22.44
N PHE A 61 34.38 0.92 -23.06
CA PHE A 61 34.04 0.20 -24.28
C PHE A 61 34.64 0.83 -25.55
N LYS A 62 34.68 0.04 -26.63
CA LYS A 62 34.89 0.56 -27.99
C LYS A 62 33.59 1.23 -28.49
N PRO A 63 33.64 2.20 -29.42
CA PRO A 63 32.48 3.00 -29.81
C PRO A 63 31.20 2.18 -30.10
N ILE A 64 31.27 1.13 -30.92
CA ILE A 64 30.06 0.33 -31.23
C ILE A 64 29.49 -0.42 -30.02
N LYS A 65 30.35 -0.94 -29.14
CA LYS A 65 29.94 -1.61 -27.90
C LYS A 65 29.40 -0.60 -26.89
N ARG A 66 29.97 0.60 -26.86
CA ARG A 66 29.54 1.74 -26.04
C ARG A 66 28.11 2.17 -26.39
N VAL A 67 27.83 2.42 -27.67
CA VAL A 67 26.48 2.81 -28.09
C VAL A 67 25.45 1.71 -27.79
N LYS A 68 25.80 0.43 -28.04
CA LYS A 68 24.93 -0.71 -27.67
C LYS A 68 24.64 -0.78 -26.17
N PHE A 69 25.68 -0.60 -25.34
CA PHE A 69 25.53 -0.55 -23.88
C PHE A 69 24.58 0.57 -23.45
N LEU A 70 24.79 1.79 -23.96
CA LEU A 70 23.94 2.94 -23.68
C LEU A 70 22.49 2.73 -24.17
N PHE A 71 22.29 2.11 -25.34
CA PHE A 71 20.95 1.79 -25.84
C PHE A 71 20.21 0.81 -24.93
N ILE A 72 20.86 -0.29 -24.52
CA ILE A 72 20.26 -1.29 -23.62
C ILE A 72 19.90 -0.65 -22.28
N LEU A 73 20.80 0.14 -21.71
CA LEU A 73 20.55 0.84 -20.46
C LEU A 73 19.39 1.84 -20.56
N ASN A 74 19.31 2.60 -21.64
CA ASN A 74 18.19 3.52 -21.88
C ASN A 74 16.87 2.75 -22.01
N LEU A 75 16.86 1.61 -22.71
CA LEU A 75 15.68 0.75 -22.81
C LEU A 75 15.24 0.23 -21.43
N VAL A 76 16.17 -0.25 -20.60
CA VAL A 76 15.87 -0.73 -19.25
C VAL A 76 15.29 0.41 -18.40
N ILE A 77 15.93 1.58 -18.36
CA ILE A 77 15.41 2.74 -17.60
C ILE A 77 14.01 3.14 -18.11
N THR A 78 13.79 3.11 -19.42
CA THR A 78 12.48 3.40 -20.03
C THR A 78 11.42 2.41 -19.56
N LEU A 79 11.72 1.12 -19.55
CA LEU A 79 10.77 0.10 -19.06
C LEU A 79 10.43 0.31 -17.58
N PHE A 80 11.42 0.65 -16.74
CA PHE A 80 11.18 1.00 -15.33
C PHE A 80 10.30 2.24 -15.18
N ILE A 81 10.53 3.29 -15.97
CA ILE A 81 9.69 4.50 -15.96
C ILE A 81 8.23 4.15 -16.26
N ILE A 82 7.96 3.34 -17.29
CA ILE A 82 6.59 2.95 -17.66
C ILE A 82 5.95 2.16 -16.51
N ALA A 83 6.68 1.20 -15.95
CA ALA A 83 6.19 0.37 -14.85
C ALA A 83 5.93 1.20 -13.58
N ASP A 84 6.81 2.15 -13.26
CA ASP A 84 6.64 3.11 -12.15
C ASP A 84 5.40 3.98 -12.36
N LEU A 85 5.20 4.54 -13.56
CA LEU A 85 4.06 5.39 -13.86
C LEU A 85 2.74 4.63 -13.71
N ASN A 86 2.69 3.39 -14.18
CA ASN A 86 1.52 2.53 -14.02
C ASN A 86 1.24 2.25 -12.54
N TYR A 87 2.26 1.85 -11.78
CA TYR A 87 2.14 1.58 -10.35
C TYR A 87 1.75 2.82 -9.53
N PHE A 88 2.33 3.98 -9.85
CA PHE A 88 2.07 5.26 -9.18
C PHE A 88 0.66 5.81 -9.45
N ARG A 89 0.04 5.49 -10.59
CA ARG A 89 -1.35 5.90 -10.88
C ARG A 89 -2.34 5.33 -9.88
N TYR A 90 -2.15 4.06 -9.51
CA TYR A 90 -2.97 3.36 -8.52
C TYR A 90 -2.50 3.63 -7.09
N PHE A 91 -1.28 3.20 -6.73
CA PHE A 91 -0.80 3.18 -5.35
C PHE A 91 -0.27 4.52 -4.83
N LYS A 92 -0.02 5.50 -5.72
CA LYS A 92 0.70 6.73 -5.40
C LYS A 92 2.03 6.49 -4.67
N ASP A 93 2.65 5.37 -5.00
CA ASP A 93 3.94 4.93 -4.50
C ASP A 93 4.84 4.56 -5.70
N VAL A 94 6.14 4.37 -5.47
CA VAL A 94 7.11 4.01 -6.52
C VAL A 94 7.28 2.49 -6.55
N LEU A 95 7.41 1.90 -7.75
CA LEU A 95 7.56 0.46 -7.90
C LEU A 95 8.85 0.01 -7.22
N SER A 96 8.86 -1.20 -6.70
CA SER A 96 10.04 -1.76 -6.04
C SER A 96 10.25 -3.21 -6.47
N ILE A 97 11.46 -3.71 -6.28
CA ILE A 97 11.85 -5.09 -6.58
C ILE A 97 10.94 -6.10 -5.85
N PRO A 98 10.61 -5.97 -4.54
CA PRO A 98 9.69 -6.90 -3.89
C PRO A 98 8.30 -6.93 -4.54
N VAL A 99 7.79 -5.77 -4.97
CA VAL A 99 6.50 -5.68 -5.67
C VAL A 99 6.57 -6.36 -7.04
N ILE A 100 7.65 -6.14 -7.81
CA ILE A 100 7.84 -6.81 -9.11
C ILE A 100 7.88 -8.34 -8.93
N LEU A 101 8.58 -8.83 -7.91
CA LEU A 101 8.65 -10.27 -7.66
C LEU A 101 7.29 -10.86 -7.25
N ASN A 102 6.50 -10.13 -6.46
CA ASN A 102 5.16 -10.55 -6.07
C ASN A 102 4.13 -10.42 -7.22
N SER A 103 4.28 -9.45 -8.13
CA SER A 103 3.30 -9.22 -9.20
C SER A 103 3.19 -10.38 -10.19
N PHE A 104 4.28 -11.13 -10.41
CA PHE A 104 4.24 -12.38 -11.20
C PHE A 104 3.27 -13.43 -10.63
N GLN A 105 2.94 -13.34 -9.33
CA GLN A 105 2.00 -14.25 -8.66
C GLN A 105 0.55 -13.74 -8.71
N LEU A 106 0.32 -12.48 -9.11
CA LEU A 106 -0.98 -11.80 -9.14
C LEU A 106 -1.59 -11.76 -10.55
N GLY A 107 -1.30 -12.73 -11.41
CA GLY A 107 -1.71 -12.73 -12.82
C GLY A 107 -3.22 -12.62 -13.10
N ALA A 108 -4.09 -12.64 -12.09
CA ALA A 108 -5.52 -12.40 -12.17
C ALA A 108 -5.90 -10.91 -12.35
N VAL A 109 -5.05 -9.94 -11.98
CA VAL A 109 -5.35 -8.49 -12.04
C VAL A 109 -4.84 -7.80 -13.32
N LYS A 110 -4.76 -8.54 -14.44
CA LYS A 110 -4.24 -8.01 -15.72
C LYS A 110 -5.04 -6.83 -16.26
N SER A 111 -6.37 -6.86 -16.15
CA SER A 111 -7.23 -5.74 -16.58
C SER A 111 -6.94 -4.48 -15.76
N SER A 112 -6.79 -4.62 -14.44
CA SER A 112 -6.42 -3.51 -13.56
C SER A 112 -5.08 -2.87 -13.94
N ILE A 113 -4.07 -3.67 -14.32
CA ILE A 113 -2.78 -3.14 -14.80
C ILE A 113 -2.97 -2.43 -16.15
N GLY A 114 -3.72 -3.05 -17.07
CA GLY A 114 -3.96 -2.54 -18.42
C GLY A 114 -4.71 -1.20 -18.44
N SER A 115 -5.73 -1.04 -17.60
CA SER A 115 -6.56 0.17 -17.53
C SER A 115 -5.78 1.42 -17.08
N LEU A 116 -4.64 1.22 -16.41
CA LEU A 116 -3.77 2.29 -15.93
C LEU A 116 -2.71 2.72 -16.96
N ILE A 117 -2.50 1.99 -18.06
CA ILE A 117 -1.53 2.34 -19.12
C ILE A 117 -2.13 3.44 -20.02
N LYS A 118 -1.38 4.52 -20.25
CA LYS A 118 -1.82 5.63 -21.11
C LYS A 118 -1.03 5.65 -22.41
N LEU A 119 -1.65 6.04 -23.53
CA LEU A 119 -0.96 6.11 -24.83
C LEU A 119 0.24 7.08 -24.81
N SER A 120 0.17 8.13 -23.98
CA SER A 120 1.26 9.07 -23.74
C SER A 120 2.53 8.41 -23.16
N ASP A 121 2.41 7.25 -22.51
CA ASP A 121 3.54 6.55 -21.92
C ASP A 121 4.53 6.10 -22.99
N PHE A 122 4.05 5.77 -24.19
CA PHE A 122 4.90 5.35 -25.29
C PHE A 122 5.83 6.46 -25.82
N LEU A 123 5.58 7.73 -25.48
CA LEU A 123 6.49 8.84 -25.79
C LEU A 123 7.86 8.69 -25.11
N TYR A 124 7.94 7.96 -23.99
CA TYR A 124 9.21 7.67 -23.32
C TYR A 124 10.15 6.79 -24.14
N PHE A 125 9.66 6.14 -25.22
CA PHE A 125 10.48 5.38 -26.17
C PHE A 125 11.03 6.21 -27.34
N ALA A 126 10.61 7.49 -27.50
CA ALA A 126 10.92 8.28 -28.68
C ALA A 126 12.44 8.49 -28.89
N ASP A 127 13.20 8.70 -27.82
CA ASP A 127 14.65 8.87 -27.88
C ASP A 127 15.42 7.56 -28.21
N LEU A 128 14.82 6.39 -27.99
CA LEU A 128 15.40 5.11 -28.40
C LEU A 128 15.43 4.99 -29.93
N ILE A 129 14.43 5.55 -30.62
CA ILE A 129 14.41 5.66 -32.08
C ILE A 129 15.55 6.57 -32.54
N LEU A 130 15.76 7.70 -31.85
CA LEU A 130 16.90 8.59 -32.13
C LEU A 130 18.26 7.91 -31.91
N PHE A 131 18.37 7.09 -30.86
CA PHE A 131 19.58 6.31 -30.58
C PHE A 131 19.87 5.26 -31.65
N LYS A 132 18.85 4.69 -32.29
CA LYS A 132 19.04 3.80 -33.44
C LYS A 132 19.75 4.52 -34.60
N PHE A 133 19.37 5.75 -34.91
CA PHE A 133 20.07 6.56 -35.91
C PHE A 133 21.53 6.86 -35.52
N ILE A 134 21.82 7.06 -34.23
CA ILE A 134 23.20 7.19 -33.74
C ILE A 134 23.97 5.88 -33.95
N ILE A 135 23.37 4.72 -33.66
CA ILE A 135 24.00 3.40 -33.93
C ILE A 135 24.32 3.25 -35.42
N ASP A 136 23.38 3.57 -36.29
CA ASP A 136 23.54 3.41 -37.74
C ASP A 136 24.58 4.39 -38.30
N HIS A 137 24.56 5.65 -37.84
CA HIS A 137 25.65 6.60 -38.11
C HIS A 137 27.02 6.02 -37.67
N TYR A 138 27.08 5.35 -36.51
CA TYR A 138 28.31 4.75 -36.01
C TYR A 138 28.80 3.54 -36.79
N LYS A 139 27.92 2.81 -37.48
CA LYS A 139 28.27 1.69 -38.37
C LYS A 139 28.70 2.15 -39.76
N HIS A 140 28.07 3.19 -40.30
CA HIS A 140 28.25 3.62 -41.69
C HIS A 140 29.20 4.81 -41.88
N SER A 141 29.57 5.52 -40.81
CA SER A 141 30.48 6.66 -40.89
C SER A 141 31.92 6.23 -41.19
N LYS A 142 32.52 6.86 -42.21
CA LYS A 142 33.95 6.73 -42.56
C LYS A 142 34.88 7.58 -41.65
N PHE A 143 34.34 8.19 -40.59
CA PHE A 143 35.09 9.05 -39.68
C PHE A 143 36.07 8.24 -38.82
N HIS A 144 37.35 8.64 -38.83
CA HIS A 144 38.38 8.05 -37.97
C HIS A 144 38.14 8.45 -36.52
N ARG A 145 37.70 7.50 -35.70
CA ARG A 145 37.43 7.73 -34.28
C ARG A 145 38.67 7.59 -33.44
N VAL A 146 38.76 8.44 -32.41
CA VAL A 146 39.82 8.34 -31.41
C VAL A 146 39.65 7.05 -30.61
N ILE A 147 40.64 6.17 -30.73
CA ILE A 147 40.78 5.05 -29.83
C ILE A 147 41.69 5.51 -28.70
N LEU A 148 41.09 5.91 -27.57
CA LEU A 148 41.85 6.22 -26.36
C LEU A 148 42.67 4.99 -25.92
N SER A 149 43.87 5.25 -25.39
CA SER A 149 44.70 4.20 -24.78
C SER A 149 43.97 3.56 -23.60
N LYS A 150 44.29 2.30 -23.28
CA LYS A 150 43.68 1.59 -22.15
C LYS A 150 43.86 2.35 -20.83
N GLN A 151 45.05 2.91 -20.61
CA GLN A 151 45.37 3.74 -19.44
C GLN A 151 44.48 4.98 -19.38
N LEU A 152 44.38 5.75 -20.46
CA LEU A 152 43.58 6.97 -20.49
C LEU A 152 42.09 6.67 -20.29
N LYS A 153 41.55 5.59 -20.88
CA LYS A 153 40.17 5.15 -20.62
C LYS A 153 39.93 4.85 -19.15
N PHE A 154 40.85 4.11 -18.53
CA PHE A 154 40.72 3.72 -17.13
C PHE A 154 40.85 4.92 -16.20
N SER A 155 41.81 5.82 -16.43
CA SER A 155 41.96 7.06 -15.66
C SER A 155 40.75 7.97 -15.80
N SER A 156 40.19 8.13 -17.02
CA SER A 156 38.97 8.91 -17.23
C SER A 156 37.75 8.25 -16.56
N PHE A 157 37.60 6.93 -16.68
CA PHE A 157 36.57 6.18 -15.96
C PHE A 157 36.67 6.44 -14.46
N LEU A 158 37.85 6.23 -13.87
CA LEU A 158 38.05 6.35 -12.43
C LEU A 158 37.78 7.78 -11.94
N ALA A 159 38.30 8.79 -12.65
CA ALA A 159 38.08 10.19 -12.29
C ALA A 159 36.59 10.57 -12.33
N ILE A 160 35.88 10.21 -13.41
CA ILE A 160 34.46 10.52 -13.57
C ILE A 160 33.61 9.74 -12.56
N PHE A 161 33.90 8.45 -12.38
CA PHE A 161 33.17 7.58 -11.46
C PHE A 161 33.33 8.03 -10.00
N LEU A 162 34.55 8.36 -9.56
CA LEU A 162 34.79 8.86 -8.21
C LEU A 162 34.10 10.20 -7.98
N LEU A 163 34.23 11.15 -8.91
CA LEU A 163 33.54 12.44 -8.80
C LEU A 163 32.03 12.27 -8.70
N ALA A 164 31.44 11.49 -9.62
CA ALA A 164 30.00 11.24 -9.62
C ALA A 164 29.54 10.54 -8.33
N SER A 165 30.25 9.49 -7.89
CA SER A 165 29.92 8.74 -6.66
C SER A 165 30.06 9.61 -5.40
N SER A 166 31.06 10.50 -5.34
CA SER A 166 31.20 11.45 -4.22
C SER A 166 30.02 12.44 -4.16
N MET A 167 29.59 12.95 -5.32
CA MET A 167 28.44 13.85 -5.40
C MET A 167 27.13 13.13 -5.06
N GLU A 168 26.95 11.90 -5.50
CA GLU A 168 25.83 11.05 -5.07
C GLU A 168 25.87 10.83 -3.56
N GLY A 169 27.02 10.43 -3.00
CA GLY A 169 27.22 10.24 -1.57
C GLY A 169 26.84 11.47 -0.75
N TYR A 170 27.12 12.67 -1.24
CA TYR A 170 26.66 13.93 -0.65
C TYR A 170 25.12 14.03 -0.62
N HIS A 171 24.42 13.71 -1.72
CA HIS A 171 22.96 13.74 -1.77
C HIS A 171 22.31 12.68 -0.85
N PHE A 172 22.85 11.47 -0.81
CA PHE A 172 22.41 10.42 0.13
C PHE A 172 22.65 10.86 1.59
N TYR A 173 23.82 11.41 1.90
CA TYR A 173 24.14 11.92 3.24
C TYR A 173 23.17 13.04 3.66
N LYS A 174 22.94 14.03 2.79
CA LYS A 174 21.99 15.12 3.02
C LYS A 174 20.59 14.57 3.34
N LEU A 175 20.10 13.61 2.55
CA LEU A 175 18.79 12.98 2.80
C LEU A 175 18.77 12.19 4.11
N SER A 176 19.86 11.49 4.46
CA SER A 176 19.96 10.75 5.73
C SER A 176 19.92 11.63 6.97
N LYS A 177 20.43 12.88 6.86
CA LYS A 177 20.32 13.91 7.91
C LYS A 177 18.94 14.53 7.98
N GLU A 178 18.31 14.77 6.82
CA GLU A 178 16.98 15.36 6.73
C GLU A 178 15.87 14.40 7.21
N GLN A 179 15.97 13.12 6.85
CA GLN A 179 15.04 12.07 7.25
C GLN A 179 15.83 10.86 7.77
N PRO A 180 16.14 10.83 9.08
CA PRO A 180 16.80 9.69 9.69
C PRO A 180 16.07 8.38 9.41
N LYS A 181 16.83 7.31 9.17
CA LYS A 181 16.36 5.94 8.89
C LYS A 181 15.58 5.73 7.57
N LEU A 182 15.24 6.79 6.84
CA LEU A 182 14.44 6.68 5.61
C LEU A 182 15.10 5.76 4.58
N LEU A 183 16.41 5.89 4.36
CA LEU A 183 17.13 5.10 3.35
C LEU A 183 17.20 3.60 3.66
N SER A 184 17.21 3.22 4.95
CA SER A 184 17.28 1.82 5.37
C SER A 184 15.92 1.15 5.49
N THR A 185 14.89 1.92 5.87
CA THR A 185 13.52 1.41 6.09
C THR A 185 12.64 1.52 4.85
N MET A 186 12.99 2.42 3.92
CA MET A 186 12.23 2.68 2.69
C MET A 186 10.75 3.00 2.96
N TYR A 187 10.40 3.54 4.14
CA TYR A 187 9.00 3.77 4.50
C TYR A 187 8.34 4.81 3.58
N ASN A 188 9.09 5.72 2.96
CA ASN A 188 8.56 6.70 1.99
C ASN A 188 9.38 6.75 0.70
N LYS A 189 9.06 5.86 -0.23
CA LYS A 189 9.76 5.70 -1.51
C LYS A 189 9.58 6.91 -2.43
N VAL A 190 8.39 7.52 -2.43
CA VAL A 190 8.12 8.76 -3.18
C VAL A 190 9.04 9.89 -2.75
N TYR A 191 9.23 10.07 -1.43
CA TYR A 191 10.14 11.08 -0.90
C TYR A 191 11.59 10.83 -1.31
N ILE A 192 12.02 9.56 -1.32
CA ILE A 192 13.36 9.17 -1.77
C ILE A 192 13.53 9.48 -3.27
N ALA A 193 12.59 9.05 -4.11
CA ALA A 193 12.61 9.32 -5.55
C ALA A 193 12.59 10.84 -5.85
N LYS A 194 11.87 11.62 -5.06
CA LYS A 194 11.82 13.09 -5.09
C LYS A 194 13.16 13.75 -4.72
N LYS A 195 13.95 13.14 -3.84
CA LYS A 195 15.19 13.75 -3.34
C LYS A 195 16.44 13.25 -4.08
N LEU A 196 16.41 12.01 -4.56
CA LEU A 196 17.56 11.36 -5.19
C LEU A 196 17.36 11.08 -6.69
N GLY A 197 16.13 11.19 -7.21
CA GLY A 197 15.79 10.78 -8.56
C GLY A 197 15.50 9.28 -8.68
N ASN A 198 14.85 8.90 -9.78
CA ASN A 198 14.37 7.54 -10.05
C ASN A 198 15.51 6.49 -10.07
N VAL A 199 16.62 6.80 -10.75
CA VAL A 199 17.76 5.88 -10.89
C VAL A 199 18.36 5.53 -9.53
N ASN A 200 18.62 6.55 -8.69
CA ASN A 200 19.16 6.34 -7.34
C ASN A 200 18.17 5.64 -6.41
N TYR A 201 16.88 5.91 -6.57
CA TYR A 201 15.84 5.19 -5.84
C TYR A 201 15.87 3.68 -6.17
N HIS A 202 15.86 3.30 -7.45
CA HIS A 202 15.91 1.89 -7.86
C HIS A 202 17.24 1.22 -7.51
N TYR A 203 18.34 1.96 -7.54
CA TYR A 203 19.63 1.49 -7.01
C TYR A 203 19.52 1.15 -5.52
N LEU A 204 18.98 2.07 -4.71
CA LEU A 204 18.80 1.87 -3.27
C LEU A 204 17.84 0.71 -2.98
N ASP A 205 16.73 0.61 -3.72
CA ASP A 205 15.75 -0.45 -3.57
C ASP A 205 16.33 -1.83 -3.93
N CYS A 206 17.12 -1.93 -5.01
CA CYS A 206 17.84 -3.14 -5.36
C CYS A 206 18.85 -3.54 -4.28
N PHE A 207 19.65 -2.58 -3.80
CA PHE A 207 20.61 -2.80 -2.71
C PHE A 207 19.91 -3.30 -1.44
N ASN A 208 18.85 -2.62 -1.01
CA ASN A 208 18.10 -2.98 0.19
C ASN A 208 17.40 -4.34 0.03
N SER A 209 16.88 -4.66 -1.16
CA SER A 209 16.26 -5.96 -1.44
C SER A 209 17.26 -7.11 -1.33
N LEU A 210 18.47 -6.94 -1.88
CA LEU A 210 19.56 -7.91 -1.75
C LEU A 210 20.04 -8.02 -0.29
N ALA A 211 20.26 -6.89 0.37
CA ALA A 211 20.65 -6.85 1.78
C ALA A 211 19.59 -7.48 2.70
N ASN A 212 18.31 -7.32 2.38
CA ASN A 212 17.20 -7.96 3.10
C ASN A 212 17.22 -9.48 2.94
N GLY A 213 17.49 -9.99 1.72
CA GLY A 213 17.66 -11.42 1.48
C GLY A 213 18.77 -12.04 2.33
N ILE A 214 19.88 -11.31 2.54
CA ILE A 214 20.99 -11.74 3.39
C ILE A 214 20.61 -11.62 4.87
N SER A 215 20.07 -10.47 5.29
CA SER A 215 19.85 -10.16 6.70
C SER A 215 18.70 -10.94 7.35
N LYS A 216 17.74 -11.46 6.57
CA LYS A 216 16.76 -12.45 7.09
C LYS A 216 17.46 -13.70 7.67
N LYS A 217 18.66 -14.02 7.19
CA LYS A 217 19.46 -15.16 7.66
C LYS A 217 20.40 -14.81 8.81
N THR A 218 20.63 -13.51 9.06
CA THR A 218 21.49 -13.06 10.15
C THR A 218 20.69 -12.83 11.43
N PRO A 219 21.24 -13.14 12.62
CA PRO A 219 20.63 -12.77 13.89
C PRO A 219 20.42 -11.26 14.00
N ILE A 220 19.27 -10.86 14.54
CA ILE A 220 19.01 -9.47 14.95
C ILE A 220 19.97 -9.09 16.11
N PRO A 221 20.51 -7.86 16.16
CA PRO A 221 21.25 -7.39 17.33
C PRO A 221 20.37 -7.44 18.60
N LYS A 222 20.91 -7.99 19.70
CA LYS A 222 20.19 -8.19 20.97
C LYS A 222 19.53 -6.91 21.49
N GLN A 223 20.21 -5.77 21.40
CA GLN A 223 19.66 -4.47 21.80
C GLN A 223 18.41 -4.07 21.00
N LYS A 224 18.34 -4.39 19.70
CA LYS A 224 17.14 -4.13 18.89
C LYS A 224 16.01 -5.09 19.25
N GLU A 225 16.33 -6.37 19.48
CA GLU A 225 15.36 -7.38 19.93
C GLU A 225 14.72 -6.98 21.28
N GLU A 226 15.52 -6.53 22.24
CA GLU A 226 15.07 -6.05 23.55
C GLU A 226 14.19 -4.80 23.43
N LYS A 227 14.52 -3.86 22.54
CA LYS A 227 13.68 -2.68 22.27
C LYS A 227 12.31 -3.06 21.71
N VAL A 228 12.27 -4.00 20.76
CA VAL A 228 10.99 -4.51 20.22
C VAL A 228 10.18 -5.18 21.32
N LYS A 229 10.80 -6.07 22.11
CA LYS A 229 10.12 -6.77 23.21
C LYS A 229 9.58 -5.80 24.26
N ALA A 230 10.39 -4.84 24.70
CA ALA A 230 9.99 -3.82 25.65
C ALA A 230 8.81 -2.98 25.12
N TYR A 231 8.86 -2.57 23.85
CA TYR A 231 7.79 -1.82 23.22
C TYR A 231 6.46 -2.58 23.24
N LEU A 232 6.47 -3.86 22.80
CA LEU A 232 5.28 -4.71 22.79
C LEU A 232 4.68 -4.89 24.20
N GLN A 233 5.52 -5.00 25.23
CA GLN A 233 5.06 -5.13 26.61
C GLN A 233 4.44 -3.83 27.14
N THR A 234 5.03 -2.68 26.84
CA THR A 234 4.51 -1.36 27.28
C THR A 234 3.22 -0.94 26.56
N ASN A 235 2.99 -1.44 25.34
CA ASN A 235 1.84 -1.02 24.54
C ASN A 235 0.50 -1.58 25.08
N ILE A 236 0.53 -2.57 25.97
CA ILE A 236 -0.65 -3.30 26.48
C ILE A 236 -1.20 -2.68 27.79
N THR A 237 -0.42 -1.89 28.52
CA THR A 237 -0.61 -1.65 29.97
C THR A 237 -1.46 -0.42 30.36
N GLU A 238 -2.28 0.16 29.50
CA GLU A 238 -2.89 1.47 29.81
C GLU A 238 -4.16 1.45 30.71
N ASN A 239 -4.83 0.32 30.99
CA ASN A 239 -6.07 0.32 31.79
C ASN A 239 -6.19 -0.82 32.83
N THR A 240 -6.55 -0.48 34.07
CA THR A 240 -6.73 -1.42 35.20
C THR A 240 -8.07 -2.18 35.15
N THR A 241 -9.10 -1.66 34.47
CA THR A 241 -10.36 -2.38 34.16
C THR A 241 -10.95 -1.87 32.85
N PRO A 242 -10.65 -2.51 31.70
CA PRO A 242 -11.11 -2.02 30.40
C PRO A 242 -12.62 -2.18 30.23
N LYS A 243 -13.27 -1.17 29.65
CA LYS A 243 -14.68 -1.20 29.24
C LYS A 243 -14.91 -2.37 28.29
N LEU A 244 -16.10 -2.97 28.33
CA LEU A 244 -16.54 -4.06 27.45
C LEU A 244 -15.71 -5.35 27.54
N LYS A 245 -14.82 -5.49 28.52
CA LYS A 245 -14.03 -6.72 28.71
C LYS A 245 -14.95 -7.93 28.86
N GLY A 246 -14.71 -8.96 28.06
CA GLY A 246 -15.44 -10.23 28.11
C GLY A 246 -16.91 -10.17 27.66
N ILE A 247 -17.42 -9.03 27.17
CA ILE A 247 -18.83 -8.91 26.73
C ILE A 247 -19.17 -9.85 25.55
N GLY A 248 -18.17 -10.24 24.78
CA GLY A 248 -18.26 -11.15 23.64
C GLY A 248 -18.05 -12.62 23.99
N GLU A 249 -17.72 -12.97 25.24
CA GLU A 249 -17.52 -14.37 25.63
C GLU A 249 -18.76 -15.22 25.31
N ASN A 250 -18.52 -16.41 24.75
CA ASN A 250 -19.53 -17.37 24.28
C ASN A 250 -20.48 -16.86 23.17
N LYS A 251 -20.22 -15.70 22.56
CA LYS A 251 -20.94 -15.23 21.38
C LYS A 251 -20.20 -15.65 20.12
N ASN A 252 -20.89 -15.82 19.00
CA ASN A 252 -20.19 -15.92 17.72
C ASN A 252 -19.52 -14.58 17.38
N LEU A 253 -18.42 -14.65 16.64
CA LEU A 253 -17.80 -13.48 16.01
C LEU A 253 -17.99 -13.57 14.49
N ILE A 254 -18.53 -12.53 13.88
CA ILE A 254 -18.62 -12.39 12.43
C ILE A 254 -17.87 -11.12 12.05
N ILE A 255 -16.88 -11.24 11.18
CA ILE A 255 -16.17 -10.09 10.60
C ILE A 255 -16.39 -10.10 9.10
N ILE A 256 -16.82 -8.96 8.56
CA ILE A 256 -17.00 -8.75 7.13
C ILE A 256 -16.04 -7.65 6.65
N GLN A 257 -15.07 -8.04 5.84
CA GLN A 257 -14.22 -7.12 5.09
C GLN A 257 -14.88 -6.80 3.75
N VAL A 258 -15.17 -5.51 3.53
CA VAL A 258 -15.81 -5.02 2.31
C VAL A 258 -14.76 -4.45 1.36
N GLU A 259 -14.66 -5.04 0.17
CA GLU A 259 -13.69 -4.66 -0.86
C GLU A 259 -13.93 -3.22 -1.35
N ALA A 260 -12.89 -2.39 -1.31
CA ALA A 260 -12.87 -1.01 -1.78
C ALA A 260 -14.04 -0.15 -1.25
N LEU A 261 -14.46 -0.33 0.00
CA LEU A 261 -15.48 0.51 0.62
C LEU A 261 -14.83 1.70 1.35
N GLN A 262 -15.06 2.92 0.85
CA GLN A 262 -14.60 4.15 1.52
C GLN A 262 -15.74 4.92 2.19
N SER A 263 -15.42 5.65 3.26
CA SER A 263 -16.41 6.34 4.08
C SER A 263 -17.17 7.44 3.33
N PHE A 264 -16.64 7.98 2.22
CA PHE A 264 -17.32 9.02 1.45
C PHE A 264 -18.62 8.53 0.79
N ALA A 265 -18.78 7.22 0.60
CA ALA A 265 -19.99 6.62 0.03
C ALA A 265 -21.12 6.52 1.07
N ILE A 266 -20.76 6.42 2.36
CA ILE A 266 -21.71 6.27 3.46
C ILE A 266 -22.53 7.56 3.65
N ASN A 267 -23.84 7.41 3.78
CA ASN A 267 -24.84 8.49 3.89
C ASN A 267 -24.79 9.51 2.73
N LYS A 268 -24.09 9.22 1.64
CA LYS A 268 -24.02 10.09 0.47
C LYS A 268 -25.12 9.73 -0.52
N THR A 269 -25.71 10.75 -1.13
CA THR A 269 -26.72 10.61 -2.18
C THR A 269 -26.19 11.08 -3.52
N ILE A 270 -26.73 10.50 -4.58
CA ILE A 270 -26.55 10.94 -5.97
C ILE A 270 -27.90 10.81 -6.68
N ASN A 271 -28.29 11.85 -7.41
CA ASN A 271 -29.59 11.92 -8.10
C ASN A 271 -30.79 11.56 -7.19
N GLY A 272 -30.76 11.99 -5.94
CA GLY A 272 -31.83 11.72 -4.96
C GLY A 272 -31.87 10.31 -4.38
N LYS A 273 -30.92 9.42 -4.73
CA LYS A 273 -30.80 8.07 -4.16
C LYS A 273 -29.57 7.95 -3.26
N GLU A 274 -29.70 7.27 -2.13
CA GLU A 274 -28.54 6.91 -1.28
C GLU A 274 -27.64 5.90 -2.02
N ILE A 275 -26.32 6.08 -1.91
CA ILE A 275 -25.35 5.16 -2.52
C ILE A 275 -25.32 3.84 -1.76
N THR A 276 -25.35 3.86 -0.42
CA THR A 276 -25.27 2.67 0.45
C THR A 276 -26.42 2.58 1.47
N PRO A 277 -27.69 2.53 1.05
CA PRO A 277 -28.83 2.60 1.97
C PRO A 277 -28.85 1.51 3.05
N ASN A 278 -28.37 0.31 2.73
CA ASN A 278 -28.38 -0.80 3.67
C ASN A 278 -27.33 -0.64 4.76
N LEU A 279 -26.09 -0.31 4.39
CA LEU A 279 -25.03 0.00 5.35
C LEU A 279 -25.38 1.23 6.18
N ASN A 280 -26.01 2.26 5.60
CA ASN A 280 -26.52 3.43 6.35
C ASN A 280 -27.50 3.00 7.46
N LYS A 281 -28.41 2.07 7.16
CA LYS A 281 -29.36 1.48 8.12
C LYS A 281 -28.63 0.74 9.24
N TRP A 282 -27.64 -0.08 8.90
CA TRP A 282 -26.90 -0.91 9.86
C TRP A 282 -25.97 -0.09 10.77
N ILE A 283 -25.29 0.92 10.22
CA ILE A 283 -24.44 1.84 10.99
C ILE A 283 -25.22 2.52 12.13
N LYS A 284 -26.48 2.90 11.89
CA LYS A 284 -27.36 3.52 12.92
C LYS A 284 -27.69 2.60 14.09
N LYS A 285 -27.48 1.29 13.94
CA LYS A 285 -27.72 0.25 14.96
C LYS A 285 -26.45 -0.22 15.66
N SER A 286 -25.31 0.37 15.33
CA SER A 286 -23.99 -0.14 15.70
C SER A 286 -23.13 0.90 16.39
N ALA A 287 -22.09 0.44 17.07
CA ALA A 287 -20.98 1.29 17.49
C ALA A 287 -20.17 1.64 16.23
N ASN A 288 -20.31 2.87 15.75
CA ASN A 288 -19.71 3.36 14.51
C ASN A 288 -18.45 4.17 14.79
N PHE A 289 -17.38 3.92 14.02
CA PHE A 289 -16.09 4.58 14.15
C PHE A 289 -15.81 5.41 12.89
N PRO A 290 -16.31 6.67 12.81
CA PRO A 290 -16.23 7.47 11.60
C PRO A 290 -14.82 7.92 11.23
N ASN A 291 -13.86 7.89 12.16
CA ASN A 291 -12.46 8.26 11.95
C ASN A 291 -11.54 7.04 11.89
N TYR A 292 -12.02 5.97 11.25
CA TYR A 292 -11.27 4.74 11.01
C TYR A 292 -10.62 4.77 9.62
N PHE A 293 -9.33 4.48 9.53
CA PHE A 293 -8.57 4.54 8.27
C PHE A 293 -7.99 3.19 7.88
N TYR A 294 -7.86 2.97 6.57
CA TYR A 294 -7.05 1.85 6.08
C TYR A 294 -5.55 2.12 6.32
N GLN A 295 -4.78 1.05 6.53
CA GLN A 295 -3.34 1.13 6.77
C GLN A 295 -2.53 0.21 5.84
N THR A 296 -3.17 -0.26 4.77
CA THR A 296 -2.59 -1.12 3.74
C THR A 296 -1.44 -0.46 2.97
N ALA A 297 -0.64 -1.29 2.29
CA ALA A 297 0.36 -0.86 1.33
C ALA A 297 0.15 -1.60 0.00
N SER A 298 1.20 -2.25 -0.53
CA SER A 298 1.13 -2.95 -1.81
C SER A 298 0.30 -4.23 -1.78
N GLY A 299 0.01 -4.80 -0.60
CA GLY A 299 -0.76 -6.03 -0.46
C GLY A 299 -2.28 -5.85 -0.53
N GLY A 300 -2.78 -4.60 -0.60
CA GLY A 300 -4.21 -4.29 -0.75
C GLY A 300 -5.06 -5.03 0.28
N THR A 301 -6.07 -5.77 -0.19
CA THR A 301 -6.96 -6.65 0.59
C THR A 301 -6.20 -7.52 1.60
N SER A 302 -5.07 -8.13 1.21
CA SER A 302 -4.30 -9.04 2.07
C SER A 302 -3.58 -8.34 3.24
N ASP A 303 -3.21 -7.06 3.05
CA ASP A 303 -2.64 -6.26 4.13
C ASP A 303 -3.71 -5.91 5.16
N ALA A 304 -4.94 -5.59 4.71
CA ALA A 304 -6.07 -5.32 5.59
C ALA A 304 -6.41 -6.56 6.44
N GLU A 305 -6.46 -7.74 5.82
CA GLU A 305 -6.64 -9.02 6.52
C GLU A 305 -5.55 -9.25 7.56
N PHE A 306 -4.29 -8.96 7.21
CA PHE A 306 -3.15 -9.10 8.10
C PHE A 306 -3.25 -8.15 9.31
N LEU A 307 -3.47 -6.86 9.07
CA LEU A 307 -3.64 -5.84 10.11
C LEU A 307 -4.74 -6.21 11.10
N SER A 308 -5.92 -6.53 10.58
CA SER A 308 -7.12 -6.80 11.36
C SER A 308 -7.08 -8.12 12.14
N ASN A 309 -6.30 -9.11 11.69
CA ASN A 309 -6.14 -10.38 12.41
C ASN A 309 -4.88 -10.46 13.27
N ASN A 310 -3.85 -9.63 13.04
CA ASN A 310 -2.55 -9.77 13.74
C ASN A 310 -2.17 -8.54 14.57
N SER A 311 -2.82 -7.38 14.36
CA SER A 311 -2.43 -6.12 14.98
C SER A 311 -0.96 -5.76 14.74
N LEU A 312 -0.48 -6.02 13.53
CA LEU A 312 0.86 -5.67 13.05
C LEU A 312 0.74 -4.93 11.71
N TYR A 313 1.64 -3.98 11.45
CA TYR A 313 1.68 -3.31 10.16
C TYR A 313 2.17 -4.25 9.06
N PRO A 314 1.63 -4.12 7.84
CA PRO A 314 2.15 -4.85 6.71
C PRO A 314 3.59 -4.40 6.40
N THR A 315 4.27 -5.12 5.51
CA THR A 315 5.60 -4.71 5.06
C THR A 315 5.53 -3.47 4.17
N ALA A 316 6.57 -2.62 4.17
CA ALA A 316 6.59 -1.39 3.37
C ALA A 316 6.58 -1.66 1.86
N SER A 317 6.96 -2.86 1.43
CA SER A 317 7.02 -3.21 0.02
C SER A 317 6.73 -4.67 -0.24
N GLY A 318 5.92 -4.92 -1.27
CA GLY A 318 5.35 -6.23 -1.54
C GLY A 318 4.23 -6.57 -0.56
N SER A 319 3.80 -7.83 -0.53
CA SER A 319 2.76 -8.30 0.38
C SER A 319 3.33 -9.21 1.46
N VAL A 320 2.83 -9.05 2.69
CA VAL A 320 3.24 -9.88 3.84
C VAL A 320 2.99 -11.36 3.58
N THR A 321 1.86 -11.67 2.95
CA THR A 321 1.39 -13.05 2.76
C THR A 321 2.31 -13.85 1.84
N TYR A 322 3.03 -13.20 0.93
CA TYR A 322 4.03 -13.85 0.08
C TYR A 322 5.44 -13.78 0.69
N LEU A 323 5.84 -12.64 1.24
CA LEU A 323 7.23 -12.41 1.67
C LEU A 323 7.59 -13.04 3.02
N TYR A 324 6.58 -13.33 3.84
CA TYR A 324 6.74 -13.81 5.22
C TYR A 324 5.85 -15.02 5.54
N ALA A 325 5.49 -15.82 4.53
CA ALA A 325 4.65 -17.01 4.71
C ALA A 325 5.22 -18.07 5.69
N GLY A 326 6.53 -18.06 5.91
CA GLY A 326 7.21 -18.95 6.86
C GLY A 326 7.24 -18.44 8.32
N ASN A 327 6.63 -17.29 8.61
CA ASN A 327 6.62 -16.74 9.96
C ASN A 327 5.56 -17.40 10.87
N GLU A 328 5.75 -17.21 12.17
CA GLU A 328 4.73 -17.51 13.18
C GLU A 328 3.99 -16.24 13.56
N PHE A 329 2.70 -16.39 13.84
CA PHE A 329 1.80 -15.29 14.13
C PHE A 329 1.01 -15.55 15.43
N ASN A 330 0.47 -14.49 16.01
CA ASN A 330 -0.42 -14.53 17.18
C ASN A 330 -1.82 -14.06 16.78
N ALA A 331 -2.35 -14.61 15.70
CA ALA A 331 -3.53 -14.06 15.06
C ALA A 331 -4.83 -14.33 15.83
N LEU A 332 -5.85 -13.49 15.59
CA LEU A 332 -7.18 -13.57 16.17
C LEU A 332 -7.86 -14.94 16.00
N PRO A 333 -7.79 -15.62 14.83
CA PRO A 333 -8.38 -16.95 14.70
C PRO A 333 -7.77 -17.95 15.67
N GLU A 334 -6.44 -18.05 15.75
CA GLU A 334 -5.78 -18.95 16.70
C GLU A 334 -6.17 -18.65 18.16
N ALA A 335 -6.20 -17.37 18.55
CA ALA A 335 -6.58 -16.97 19.91
C ALA A 335 -8.03 -17.35 20.27
N LEU A 336 -8.96 -17.28 19.32
CA LEU A 336 -10.35 -17.73 19.51
C LEU A 336 -10.46 -19.26 19.51
N LYS A 337 -9.68 -19.94 18.66
CA LYS A 337 -9.59 -21.39 18.63
C LYS A 337 -9.09 -21.96 19.96
N GLU A 338 -8.10 -21.33 20.58
CA GLU A 338 -7.63 -21.68 21.94
C GLU A 338 -8.73 -21.52 23.01
N LYS A 339 -9.73 -20.66 22.76
CA LYS A 339 -10.95 -20.52 23.59
C LYS A 339 -12.09 -21.46 23.19
N GLY A 340 -11.84 -22.41 22.29
CA GLY A 340 -12.81 -23.43 21.86
C GLY A 340 -13.75 -23.01 20.73
N TYR A 341 -13.44 -21.91 20.02
CA TYR A 341 -14.25 -21.48 18.88
C TYR A 341 -13.88 -22.27 17.62
N SER A 342 -14.87 -22.58 16.79
CA SER A 342 -14.59 -23.01 15.41
C SER A 342 -14.21 -21.79 14.56
N THR A 343 -13.14 -21.83 13.78
CA THR A 343 -12.70 -20.67 12.99
C THR A 343 -12.75 -20.94 11.48
N ALA A 344 -13.36 -20.04 10.71
CA ALA A 344 -13.50 -20.19 9.27
C ALA A 344 -13.29 -18.88 8.50
N GLY A 345 -12.49 -18.94 7.44
CA GLY A 345 -12.39 -17.89 6.42
C GLY A 345 -13.29 -18.18 5.22
N PHE A 346 -13.86 -17.15 4.60
CA PHE A 346 -14.77 -17.25 3.46
C PHE A 346 -14.37 -16.25 2.38
N HIS A 347 -14.20 -16.72 1.14
CA HIS A 347 -13.94 -15.85 -0.01
C HIS A 347 -14.39 -16.48 -1.34
N GLY A 348 -15.06 -15.69 -2.17
CA GLY A 348 -15.58 -16.13 -3.49
C GLY A 348 -14.54 -16.25 -4.61
N PHE A 349 -13.26 -16.46 -4.29
CA PHE A 349 -12.17 -16.55 -5.26
C PHE A 349 -11.13 -17.60 -4.89
N ARG A 350 -10.23 -17.87 -5.82
CA ARG A 350 -9.22 -18.94 -5.75
C ARG A 350 -8.44 -18.87 -4.44
N GLU A 351 -8.27 -20.03 -3.79
CA GLU A 351 -7.65 -20.11 -2.47
C GLU A 351 -6.19 -19.63 -2.46
N SER A 352 -5.49 -19.77 -3.59
CA SER A 352 -4.08 -19.38 -3.74
C SER A 352 -3.86 -17.88 -3.95
N PHE A 353 -4.92 -17.12 -4.27
CA PHE A 353 -4.79 -15.68 -4.43
C PHE A 353 -4.46 -15.03 -3.09
N TRP A 354 -3.50 -14.11 -3.09
CA TRP A 354 -2.87 -13.58 -1.88
C TRP A 354 -2.26 -14.64 -0.94
N ASN A 355 -1.97 -15.84 -1.43
CA ASN A 355 -1.41 -16.94 -0.64
C ASN A 355 -2.29 -17.39 0.55
N ARG A 356 -3.62 -17.17 0.49
CA ARG A 356 -4.53 -17.44 1.61
C ARG A 356 -4.57 -18.92 2.00
N ASN A 357 -4.44 -19.84 1.05
CA ASN A 357 -4.33 -21.27 1.30
C ASN A 357 -3.15 -21.66 2.22
N ILE A 358 -2.09 -20.85 2.28
CA ILE A 358 -0.98 -21.03 3.22
C ILE A 358 -1.16 -20.17 4.47
N MET A 359 -1.60 -18.93 4.29
CA MET A 359 -1.67 -17.95 5.38
C MET A 359 -2.83 -18.18 6.36
N TYR A 360 -4.01 -18.62 5.89
CA TYR A 360 -5.15 -18.82 6.78
C TYR A 360 -4.91 -19.94 7.80
N PRO A 361 -4.36 -21.11 7.41
CA PRO A 361 -3.90 -22.10 8.39
C PRO A 361 -2.83 -21.53 9.34
N LYS A 362 -1.93 -20.67 8.86
CA LYS A 362 -0.91 -20.00 9.70
C LYS A 362 -1.48 -18.98 10.68
N TYR A 363 -2.64 -18.39 10.39
CA TYR A 363 -3.38 -17.54 11.32
C TYR A 363 -4.27 -18.34 12.28
N GLY A 364 -4.40 -19.66 12.12
CA GLY A 364 -5.20 -20.51 12.99
C GLY A 364 -6.65 -20.72 12.55
N PHE A 365 -6.98 -20.46 11.27
CA PHE A 365 -8.28 -20.85 10.73
C PHE A 365 -8.39 -22.38 10.60
N ASP A 366 -9.45 -22.98 11.14
CA ASP A 366 -9.73 -24.41 10.98
C ASP A 366 -10.18 -24.75 9.56
N LYS A 367 -10.95 -23.85 8.94
CA LYS A 367 -11.48 -24.01 7.58
C LYS A 367 -11.24 -22.76 6.74
N PHE A 368 -11.00 -22.97 5.45
CA PHE A 368 -11.08 -21.91 4.45
C PHE A 368 -11.99 -22.35 3.32
N PHE A 369 -13.13 -21.68 3.20
CA PHE A 369 -14.05 -21.82 2.08
C PHE A 369 -13.68 -20.81 1.00
N GLY A 370 -12.81 -21.22 0.08
CA GLY A 370 -12.50 -20.48 -1.16
C GLY A 370 -13.36 -20.93 -2.34
N GLU A 371 -13.04 -20.47 -3.55
CA GLU A 371 -13.79 -20.75 -4.80
C GLU A 371 -14.24 -22.21 -4.95
N LYS A 372 -13.40 -23.20 -4.62
CA LYS A 372 -13.75 -24.62 -4.78
C LYS A 372 -14.85 -25.12 -3.84
N SER A 373 -15.15 -24.35 -2.80
CA SER A 373 -16.21 -24.65 -1.84
C SER A 373 -17.58 -24.12 -2.26
N TYR A 374 -17.64 -23.32 -3.34
CA TYR A 374 -18.86 -22.70 -3.83
C TYR A 374 -19.26 -23.24 -5.19
N ASN A 375 -20.56 -23.20 -5.46
CA ASN A 375 -21.05 -23.26 -6.83
C ASN A 375 -20.84 -21.90 -7.49
N VAL A 376 -20.07 -21.84 -8.57
CA VAL A 376 -19.76 -20.57 -9.25
C VAL A 376 -20.80 -20.29 -10.34
N ASP A 377 -22.02 -19.99 -9.91
CA ASP A 377 -23.21 -19.78 -10.75
C ASP A 377 -23.33 -18.36 -11.31
N GLU A 378 -22.71 -17.37 -10.66
CA GLU A 378 -22.69 -15.98 -11.10
C GLU A 378 -21.29 -15.36 -10.90
N LYS A 379 -20.72 -14.78 -11.96
CA LYS A 379 -19.44 -14.09 -11.90
C LYS A 379 -19.59 -12.60 -12.21
N ILE A 380 -19.14 -11.76 -11.29
CA ILE A 380 -19.05 -10.31 -11.46
C ILE A 380 -17.62 -9.89 -11.06
N GLY A 381 -16.94 -9.18 -11.96
CA GLY A 381 -15.53 -8.84 -11.78
C GLY A 381 -14.63 -10.09 -11.76
N LEU A 382 -13.82 -10.24 -10.71
CA LEU A 382 -12.78 -11.27 -10.63
C LEU A 382 -13.30 -12.68 -10.33
N GLY A 383 -14.42 -12.81 -9.60
CA GLY A 383 -14.84 -14.09 -9.02
C GLY A 383 -16.35 -14.23 -8.87
N LEU A 384 -16.74 -15.06 -7.91
CA LEU A 384 -18.14 -15.26 -7.53
C LEU A 384 -18.75 -13.93 -7.07
N SER A 385 -19.96 -13.63 -7.54
CA SER A 385 -20.67 -12.40 -7.14
C SER A 385 -20.94 -12.36 -5.63
N ASP A 386 -20.99 -11.16 -5.04
CA ASP A 386 -21.27 -11.02 -3.61
C ASP A 386 -22.66 -11.58 -3.26
N LYS A 387 -23.63 -11.51 -4.18
CA LYS A 387 -24.95 -12.12 -4.05
C LYS A 387 -24.86 -13.63 -3.82
N SER A 388 -24.21 -14.34 -4.74
CA SER A 388 -24.12 -15.81 -4.65
C SER A 388 -23.21 -16.23 -3.51
N PHE A 389 -22.07 -15.55 -3.36
CA PHE A 389 -21.10 -15.79 -2.30
C PHE A 389 -21.69 -15.67 -0.90
N LEU A 390 -22.38 -14.56 -0.59
CA LEU A 390 -22.94 -14.32 0.76
C LEU A 390 -24.08 -15.29 1.08
N ASN A 391 -24.93 -15.61 0.09
CA ASN A 391 -26.00 -16.59 0.27
C ASN A 391 -25.44 -17.98 0.59
N GLN A 392 -24.48 -18.48 -0.20
CA GLN A 392 -23.87 -19.78 0.06
C GLN A 392 -22.99 -19.79 1.34
N SER A 393 -22.40 -18.65 1.71
CA SER A 393 -21.62 -18.52 2.95
C SER A 393 -22.51 -18.64 4.19
N LEU A 394 -23.74 -18.09 4.16
CA LEU A 394 -24.69 -18.25 5.26
C LEU A 394 -24.97 -19.73 5.57
N ASP A 395 -25.20 -20.54 4.54
CA ASP A 395 -25.48 -21.97 4.72
C ASP A 395 -24.27 -22.70 5.33
N LYS A 396 -23.06 -22.39 4.86
CA LYS A 396 -21.82 -22.96 5.41
C LYS A 396 -21.54 -22.51 6.85
N MET A 397 -21.89 -21.27 7.20
CA MET A 397 -21.75 -20.76 8.57
C MET A 397 -22.65 -21.52 9.56
N LYS A 398 -23.85 -21.92 9.14
CA LYS A 398 -24.78 -22.71 9.97
C LYS A 398 -24.26 -24.11 10.30
N GLU A 399 -23.34 -24.63 9.51
CA GLU A 399 -22.68 -25.92 9.74
C GLU A 399 -21.51 -25.83 10.74
N LEU A 400 -21.10 -24.62 11.15
CA LEU A 400 -20.03 -24.44 12.12
C LEU A 400 -20.54 -24.72 13.54
N LYS A 401 -19.68 -25.36 14.35
CA LYS A 401 -19.97 -25.56 15.78
C LYS A 401 -19.82 -24.25 16.52
N GLU A 402 -20.87 -23.86 17.25
CA GLU A 402 -20.87 -22.67 18.11
C GLU A 402 -20.10 -22.88 19.43
N PRO A 403 -19.47 -21.81 19.97
CA PRO A 403 -19.32 -20.50 19.33
C PRO A 403 -18.33 -20.58 18.16
N TYR A 404 -18.54 -19.76 17.12
CA TYR A 404 -17.65 -19.71 15.95
C TYR A 404 -17.12 -18.31 15.66
N PHE A 405 -16.04 -18.26 14.90
CA PHE A 405 -15.52 -17.06 14.24
C PHE A 405 -15.57 -17.24 12.72
N SER A 406 -16.34 -16.40 12.04
CA SER A 406 -16.40 -16.32 10.59
C SER A 406 -15.76 -15.02 10.08
N PHE A 407 -14.74 -15.14 9.23
CA PHE A 407 -14.09 -14.01 8.57
C PHE A 407 -14.42 -14.02 7.07
N ILE A 408 -15.22 -13.05 6.63
CA ILE A 408 -15.82 -13.00 5.29
C ILE A 408 -15.20 -11.87 4.49
N VAL A 409 -14.69 -12.16 3.29
CA VAL A 409 -14.07 -11.17 2.39
C VAL A 409 -14.85 -11.11 1.08
N THR A 410 -15.51 -9.98 0.83
CA THR A 410 -16.25 -9.69 -0.42
C THR A 410 -15.32 -9.40 -1.60
N LEU A 411 -15.87 -9.27 -2.83
CA LEU A 411 -15.03 -9.10 -4.02
C LEU A 411 -15.65 -8.26 -5.15
N THR A 412 -16.98 -8.14 -5.23
CA THR A 412 -17.62 -7.60 -6.45
C THR A 412 -17.22 -6.15 -6.76
N SER A 413 -17.02 -5.34 -5.71
CA SER A 413 -16.51 -3.98 -5.76
C SER A 413 -14.99 -3.86 -5.93
N HIS A 414 -14.38 -4.72 -6.74
CA HIS A 414 -12.94 -4.63 -7.05
C HIS A 414 -12.68 -3.77 -8.31
N PHE A 415 -11.65 -2.93 -8.26
CA PHE A 415 -11.18 -2.12 -9.39
C PHE A 415 -10.81 -3.01 -10.61
N PRO A 416 -11.13 -2.65 -11.87
CA PRO A 416 -11.58 -1.33 -12.35
C PRO A 416 -13.11 -1.13 -12.48
N TYR A 417 -13.94 -1.94 -11.80
CA TYR A 417 -15.41 -1.79 -11.79
C TYR A 417 -16.09 -1.93 -13.17
N GLU A 418 -15.51 -2.76 -14.06
CA GLU A 418 -15.94 -2.83 -15.47
C GLU A 418 -17.23 -3.63 -15.71
N ALA A 419 -17.74 -4.38 -14.72
CA ALA A 419 -18.92 -5.24 -14.88
C ALA A 419 -20.25 -4.45 -14.74
N VAL A 420 -20.31 -3.28 -15.36
CA VAL A 420 -21.39 -2.29 -15.22
C VAL A 420 -22.77 -2.82 -15.62
N ASP A 421 -22.81 -3.75 -16.56
CA ASP A 421 -24.00 -4.45 -17.03
C ASP A 421 -24.59 -5.42 -15.99
N LYS A 422 -23.79 -5.80 -14.98
CA LYS A 422 -24.17 -6.77 -13.95
C LYS A 422 -24.48 -6.17 -12.58
N TYR A 423 -24.18 -4.89 -12.37
CA TYR A 423 -24.46 -4.22 -11.09
C TYR A 423 -25.93 -3.79 -10.94
N GLY A 424 -26.71 -3.81 -12.03
CA GLY A 424 -28.07 -3.29 -12.07
C GLY A 424 -28.13 -1.77 -12.32
N ASP A 425 -29.35 -1.25 -12.34
CA ASP A 425 -29.63 0.14 -12.72
C ASP A 425 -29.54 1.10 -11.53
N PHE A 426 -28.34 1.55 -11.21
CA PHE A 426 -28.12 2.66 -10.27
C PHE A 426 -27.79 3.97 -11.00
N PRO A 427 -28.61 5.05 -10.85
CA PRO A 427 -28.46 6.27 -11.62
C PRO A 427 -27.29 7.12 -11.13
N VAL A 428 -26.20 7.14 -11.89
CA VAL A 428 -25.00 7.93 -11.58
C VAL A 428 -24.93 9.27 -12.33
N GLY A 429 -25.92 9.58 -13.16
CA GLY A 429 -26.08 10.88 -13.82
C GLY A 429 -24.85 11.27 -14.64
N GLU A 430 -24.27 12.42 -14.34
CA GLU A 430 -23.09 12.94 -15.05
C GLU A 430 -21.81 12.12 -14.88
N PHE A 431 -21.81 11.14 -13.98
CA PHE A 431 -20.69 10.21 -13.78
C PHE A 431 -20.83 8.94 -14.64
N GLU A 432 -21.84 8.84 -15.50
CA GLU A 432 -21.99 7.71 -16.43
C GLU A 432 -20.74 7.55 -17.31
N ASN A 433 -20.31 6.31 -17.54
CA ASN A 433 -19.06 5.97 -18.25
C ASN A 433 -17.76 6.52 -17.62
N THR A 434 -17.78 6.94 -16.35
CA THR A 434 -16.57 7.32 -15.60
C THR A 434 -16.19 6.22 -14.60
N LEU A 435 -14.93 6.20 -14.18
CA LEU A 435 -14.48 5.27 -13.14
C LEU A 435 -15.25 5.45 -11.82
N VAL A 436 -15.50 6.70 -11.42
CA VAL A 436 -16.28 7.02 -10.21
C VAL A 436 -17.72 6.51 -10.36
N GLY A 437 -18.38 6.72 -11.50
CA GLY A 437 -19.73 6.19 -11.73
C GLY A 437 -19.78 4.67 -11.70
N ASN A 438 -18.81 4.00 -12.32
CA ASN A 438 -18.70 2.54 -12.28
C ASN A 438 -18.51 2.02 -10.86
N TYR A 439 -17.65 2.68 -10.07
CA TYR A 439 -17.51 2.39 -8.64
C TYR A 439 -18.83 2.54 -7.88
N LEU A 440 -19.56 3.64 -8.10
CA LEU A 440 -20.84 3.89 -7.42
C LEU A 440 -21.87 2.80 -7.73
N LYS A 441 -21.97 2.34 -8.98
CA LYS A 441 -22.83 1.21 -9.34
C LYS A 441 -22.38 -0.07 -8.63
N SER A 442 -21.09 -0.36 -8.65
CA SER A 442 -20.53 -1.56 -8.05
C SER A 442 -20.72 -1.61 -6.53
N ILE A 443 -20.46 -0.51 -5.82
CA ILE A 443 -20.60 -0.47 -4.36
C ILE A 443 -22.06 -0.44 -3.94
N HIS A 444 -22.96 0.13 -4.75
CA HIS A 444 -24.41 0.04 -4.52
C HIS A 444 -24.90 -1.40 -4.62
N TYR A 445 -24.43 -2.16 -5.62
CA TYR A 445 -24.71 -3.60 -5.72
C TYR A 445 -24.22 -4.35 -4.48
N THR A 446 -22.95 -4.15 -4.07
CA THR A 446 -22.39 -4.80 -2.88
C THR A 446 -23.14 -4.41 -1.61
N ASP A 447 -23.55 -3.14 -1.45
CA ASP A 447 -24.40 -2.67 -0.35
C ASP A 447 -25.74 -3.43 -0.29
N GLU A 448 -26.41 -3.60 -1.43
CA GLU A 448 -27.66 -4.36 -1.51
C GLU A 448 -27.47 -5.81 -1.05
N GLN A 449 -26.45 -6.51 -1.54
CA GLN A 449 -26.21 -7.91 -1.20
C GLN A 449 -25.80 -8.09 0.27
N LEU A 450 -24.98 -7.16 0.80
CA LEU A 450 -24.67 -7.12 2.22
C LEU A 450 -25.91 -6.84 3.07
N GLY A 451 -26.75 -5.91 2.66
CA GLY A 451 -28.02 -5.61 3.32
C GLY A 451 -28.90 -6.85 3.47
N LEU A 452 -29.09 -7.58 2.37
CA LEU A 452 -29.85 -8.83 2.36
C LEU A 452 -29.23 -9.91 3.26
N PHE A 453 -27.90 -10.05 3.24
CA PHE A 453 -27.20 -11.01 4.11
C PHE A 453 -27.37 -10.66 5.60
N LEU A 454 -27.15 -9.40 5.97
CA LEU A 454 -27.29 -8.94 7.34
C LEU A 454 -28.74 -9.05 7.85
N ASP A 455 -29.72 -8.72 6.99
CA ASP A 455 -31.14 -8.88 7.32
C ASP A 455 -31.51 -10.35 7.53
N LYS A 456 -30.96 -11.29 6.75
CA LYS A 456 -31.13 -12.73 6.98
C LYS A 456 -30.50 -13.19 8.29
N LEU A 457 -29.28 -12.74 8.61
CA LEU A 457 -28.64 -13.04 9.90
C LEU A 457 -29.50 -12.58 11.09
N GLN A 458 -30.16 -11.42 10.97
CA GLN A 458 -31.08 -10.93 11.99
C GLN A 458 -32.39 -11.74 12.04
N GLN A 459 -33.00 -12.03 10.89
CA GLN A 459 -34.25 -12.78 10.79
C GLN A 459 -34.12 -14.19 11.37
N GLU A 460 -32.98 -14.84 11.15
CA GLU A 460 -32.67 -16.17 11.67
C GLU A 460 -32.09 -16.15 13.09
N LYS A 461 -32.10 -14.98 13.76
CA LYS A 461 -31.62 -14.80 15.14
C LYS A 461 -30.14 -15.15 15.36
N ILE A 462 -29.33 -15.16 14.31
CA ILE A 462 -27.88 -15.36 14.42
C ILE A 462 -27.25 -14.16 15.12
N LEU A 463 -27.69 -12.93 14.81
CA LEU A 463 -27.15 -11.71 15.45
C LEU A 463 -27.50 -11.59 16.93
N ASP A 464 -28.53 -12.27 17.44
CA ASP A 464 -28.90 -12.24 18.86
C ASP A 464 -27.80 -12.88 19.75
N LYS A 465 -27.00 -13.76 19.16
CA LYS A 465 -25.88 -14.47 19.80
C LYS A 465 -24.52 -14.15 19.18
N SER A 466 -24.41 -13.08 18.38
CA SER A 466 -23.18 -12.73 17.68
C SER A 466 -22.73 -11.31 17.98
N ILE A 467 -21.42 -11.08 17.95
CA ILE A 467 -20.84 -9.76 17.68
C ILE A 467 -20.49 -9.72 16.20
N LEU A 468 -20.96 -8.69 15.50
CA LEU A 468 -20.67 -8.48 14.09
C LEU A 468 -19.79 -7.24 13.93
N SER A 469 -18.67 -7.35 13.22
CA SER A 469 -17.85 -6.22 12.78
C SER A 469 -17.85 -6.14 11.26
N VAL A 470 -18.02 -4.94 10.71
CA VAL A 470 -17.92 -4.67 9.27
C VAL A 470 -16.93 -3.54 9.07
N TYR A 471 -15.98 -3.72 8.14
CA TYR A 471 -15.04 -2.66 7.78
C TYR A 471 -14.68 -2.67 6.29
N GLY A 472 -14.37 -1.49 5.73
CA GLY A 472 -13.77 -1.36 4.40
C GLY A 472 -12.26 -1.60 4.42
N ASP A 473 -11.71 -2.23 3.39
CA ASP A 473 -10.30 -2.64 3.39
C ASP A 473 -9.31 -1.59 2.88
N HIS A 474 -9.61 -0.85 1.83
CA HIS A 474 -8.75 0.22 1.33
C HIS A 474 -9.50 1.20 0.42
N TYR A 475 -8.75 2.17 -0.11
CA TYR A 475 -9.27 3.13 -1.07
C TYR A 475 -9.84 2.46 -2.32
N ALA A 476 -10.86 3.10 -2.89
CA ALA A 476 -11.57 2.73 -4.09
C ALA A 476 -11.18 3.60 -5.28
N ILE A 477 -11.03 4.91 -5.04
CA ILE A 477 -10.76 5.88 -6.11
C ILE A 477 -9.27 6.23 -6.08
N PRO A 478 -8.48 5.81 -7.10
CA PRO A 478 -7.11 6.26 -7.22
C PRO A 478 -7.06 7.78 -7.33
N LYS A 479 -6.04 8.41 -6.73
CA LYS A 479 -5.89 9.88 -6.73
C LYS A 479 -5.84 10.52 -8.12
N GLU A 480 -5.52 9.78 -9.18
CA GLU A 480 -5.62 10.33 -10.53
C GLU A 480 -7.05 10.70 -10.97
N HIS A 481 -8.06 10.14 -10.31
CA HIS A 481 -9.47 10.44 -10.48
C HIS A 481 -9.99 11.40 -9.39
N GLU A 482 -9.10 12.14 -8.70
CA GLU A 482 -9.51 13.08 -7.63
C GLU A 482 -10.49 14.14 -8.12
N LYS A 483 -10.41 14.56 -9.39
CA LYS A 483 -11.31 15.58 -9.96
C LYS A 483 -12.75 15.09 -10.03
N ASP A 484 -12.95 13.84 -10.44
CA ASP A 484 -14.28 13.23 -10.50
C ASP A 484 -14.82 13.01 -9.07
N LEU A 485 -13.96 12.60 -8.14
CA LEU A 485 -14.34 12.48 -6.73
C LEU A 485 -14.67 13.84 -6.10
N ALA A 486 -13.89 14.88 -6.40
CA ALA A 486 -14.13 16.24 -5.93
C ALA A 486 -15.50 16.73 -6.42
N LYS A 487 -15.79 16.52 -7.71
CA LYS A 487 -17.09 16.81 -8.30
C LYS A 487 -18.24 16.08 -7.60
N LEU A 488 -18.10 14.77 -7.34
CA LEU A 488 -19.09 13.99 -6.58
C LEU A 488 -19.32 14.57 -5.17
N LEU A 489 -18.26 15.05 -4.54
CA LEU A 489 -18.29 15.64 -3.21
C LEU A 489 -18.64 17.13 -3.19
N GLY A 490 -18.95 17.74 -4.34
CA GLY A 490 -19.30 19.16 -4.45
C GLY A 490 -18.12 20.09 -4.18
N LYS A 491 -16.90 19.68 -4.52
CA LYS A 491 -15.66 20.43 -4.35
C LYS A 491 -14.96 20.66 -5.69
N GLU A 492 -14.15 21.72 -5.78
CA GLU A 492 -13.31 21.99 -6.96
C GLU A 492 -12.03 21.15 -6.98
N GLY A 493 -11.59 20.70 -5.80
CA GLY A 493 -10.41 19.88 -5.58
C GLY A 493 -10.24 19.59 -4.09
N PHE A 494 -9.14 18.94 -3.73
CA PHE A 494 -8.81 18.63 -2.33
C PHE A 494 -7.44 19.20 -1.98
N THR A 495 -7.35 19.76 -0.78
CA THR A 495 -6.07 19.95 -0.08
C THR A 495 -5.48 18.59 0.32
N ASP A 496 -4.24 18.60 0.78
CA ASP A 496 -3.50 17.37 1.09
C ASP A 496 -4.06 16.69 2.31
N LEU A 497 -4.43 17.49 3.30
CA LEU A 497 -5.13 17.03 4.47
C LEU A 497 -6.49 16.44 4.08
N GLU A 498 -7.29 17.12 3.25
CA GLU A 498 -8.58 16.59 2.82
C GLU A 498 -8.43 15.27 2.05
N TRP A 499 -7.41 15.15 1.20
CA TRP A 499 -7.10 13.88 0.54
C TRP A 499 -6.74 12.79 1.54
N MET A 500 -5.94 13.09 2.57
CA MET A 500 -5.62 12.12 3.62
C MET A 500 -6.86 11.74 4.46
N GLU A 501 -7.75 12.68 4.74
CA GLU A 501 -9.02 12.45 5.45
C GLU A 501 -10.00 11.59 4.64
N LEU A 502 -9.91 11.61 3.30
CA LEU A 502 -10.68 10.71 2.43
C LEU A 502 -10.21 9.25 2.49
N GLN A 503 -9.06 8.96 3.11
CA GLN A 503 -8.56 7.59 3.28
C GLN A 503 -9.28 6.82 4.41
N LYS A 504 -10.34 7.42 4.99
CA LYS A 504 -11.25 6.75 5.92
C LYS A 504 -12.04 5.64 5.22
N VAL A 505 -12.17 4.52 5.91
CA VAL A 505 -13.01 3.39 5.54
C VAL A 505 -14.02 3.18 6.67
N PRO A 506 -15.28 2.82 6.37
CA PRO A 506 -16.25 2.65 7.44
C PRO A 506 -15.83 1.47 8.31
N MET A 507 -16.11 1.59 9.60
CA MET A 507 -15.95 0.50 10.56
C MET A 507 -17.07 0.62 11.59
N PHE A 508 -17.83 -0.45 11.78
CA PHE A 508 -18.83 -0.51 12.82
C PHE A 508 -18.94 -1.90 13.44
N ILE A 509 -19.28 -1.93 14.73
CA ILE A 509 -19.52 -3.15 15.50
C ILE A 509 -20.98 -3.18 15.94
N HIS A 510 -21.74 -4.16 15.46
CA HIS A 510 -23.10 -4.45 15.93
C HIS A 510 -23.05 -5.40 17.13
N PHE A 511 -23.82 -5.05 18.16
CA PHE A 511 -24.04 -5.87 19.34
C PHE A 511 -25.50 -6.34 19.37
N PRO A 512 -25.80 -7.48 20.02
CA PRO A 512 -27.17 -7.93 20.21
C PRO A 512 -28.06 -6.83 20.79
N LYS A 513 -29.27 -6.68 20.24
CA LYS A 513 -30.26 -5.66 20.64
C LYS A 513 -29.77 -4.21 20.44
N ASP A 514 -28.88 -3.98 19.49
CA ASP A 514 -28.30 -2.67 19.15
C ASP A 514 -27.62 -1.99 20.36
N ALA A 515 -27.08 -2.80 21.28
CA ALA A 515 -26.36 -2.30 22.44
C ALA A 515 -25.12 -1.49 21.98
N HIS A 516 -24.73 -0.49 22.78
CA HIS A 516 -23.57 0.37 22.49
C HIS A 516 -23.62 1.12 21.14
N LYS A 517 -24.79 1.22 20.49
CA LYS A 517 -24.92 2.01 19.27
C LYS A 517 -24.57 3.48 19.51
N GLY A 518 -23.91 4.10 18.54
CA GLY A 518 -23.48 5.50 18.60
C GLY A 518 -22.18 5.74 17.85
N ASN A 519 -21.81 7.02 17.71
CA ASN A 519 -20.57 7.41 17.06
C ASN A 519 -19.42 7.52 18.07
N TYR A 520 -18.32 6.85 17.76
CA TYR A 520 -17.07 6.86 18.52
C TYR A 520 -15.99 7.56 17.69
N ASN A 521 -15.82 8.87 17.89
CA ASN A 521 -15.01 9.75 17.02
C ASN A 521 -13.48 9.60 17.21
N ILE A 522 -13.02 8.53 17.84
CA ILE A 522 -11.59 8.27 18.01
C ILE A 522 -10.92 7.98 16.66
N TYR A 523 -9.72 8.54 16.45
CA TYR A 523 -8.90 8.21 15.28
C TYR A 523 -8.23 6.86 15.51
N GLY A 524 -8.41 5.94 14.58
CA GLY A 524 -7.81 4.60 14.62
C GLY A 524 -7.73 3.99 13.23
N GLY A 525 -7.23 2.77 13.14
CA GLY A 525 -7.15 2.04 11.88
C GLY A 525 -7.25 0.54 12.02
N GLN A 526 -7.09 -0.15 10.90
CA GLN A 526 -7.18 -1.61 10.77
C GLN A 526 -6.44 -2.40 11.85
N ILE A 527 -5.28 -1.90 12.27
CA ILE A 527 -4.45 -2.52 13.30
C ILE A 527 -5.12 -2.61 14.68
N ASP A 528 -6.09 -1.73 14.94
CA ASP A 528 -6.80 -1.58 16.21
C ASP A 528 -8.00 -2.53 16.35
N LEU A 529 -8.42 -3.21 15.27
CA LEU A 529 -9.58 -4.10 15.32
C LEU A 529 -9.34 -5.29 16.25
N TYR A 530 -8.20 -5.96 16.09
CA TYR A 530 -7.87 -7.12 16.92
C TYR A 530 -7.79 -6.79 18.42
N PRO A 531 -7.02 -5.80 18.91
CA PRO A 531 -6.99 -5.52 20.35
C PRO A 531 -8.36 -5.11 20.92
N THR A 532 -9.19 -4.42 20.13
CA THR A 532 -10.59 -4.12 20.49
C THR A 532 -11.39 -5.42 20.70
N LEU A 533 -11.32 -6.36 19.75
CA LEU A 533 -11.98 -7.66 19.85
C LEU A 533 -11.36 -8.57 20.93
N ALA A 534 -10.04 -8.54 21.11
CA ALA A 534 -9.35 -9.31 22.11
C ALA A 534 -9.82 -8.94 23.52
N ASN A 535 -9.99 -7.65 23.81
CA ASN A 535 -10.60 -7.22 25.06
C ASN A 535 -12.06 -7.70 25.19
N MET A 536 -12.88 -7.52 24.14
CA MET A 536 -14.29 -7.95 24.15
C MET A 536 -14.47 -9.46 24.36
N PHE A 537 -13.59 -10.28 23.80
CA PHE A 537 -13.64 -11.75 23.91
C PHE A 537 -12.72 -12.31 25.01
N ASN A 538 -12.14 -11.43 25.84
CA ASN A 538 -11.24 -11.79 26.95
C ASN A 538 -10.08 -12.72 26.50
N LEU A 539 -9.47 -12.35 25.38
CA LEU A 539 -8.30 -12.98 24.79
C LEU A 539 -7.00 -12.37 25.35
N PRO A 540 -5.87 -13.11 25.32
CA PRO A 540 -4.57 -12.54 25.66
C PRO A 540 -4.18 -11.40 24.72
N MET A 541 -4.10 -10.17 25.23
CA MET A 541 -3.57 -9.03 24.50
C MET A 541 -2.04 -9.04 24.55
N GLN A 542 -1.38 -9.86 23.72
CA GLN A 542 0.08 -9.97 23.69
C GLN A 542 0.64 -9.74 22.29
N ASN A 543 1.77 -9.05 22.21
CA ASN A 543 2.52 -8.79 20.97
C ASN A 543 1.71 -8.05 19.88
N MET A 544 0.84 -7.13 20.30
CA MET A 544 0.02 -6.29 19.42
C MET A 544 0.55 -4.84 19.40
N LEU A 545 0.49 -4.19 18.23
CA LEU A 545 0.87 -2.78 18.07
C LEU A 545 -0.35 -1.84 18.10
N GLY A 546 -1.52 -2.30 17.67
CA GLY A 546 -2.74 -1.53 17.77
C GLY A 546 -3.25 -1.38 19.20
N LYS A 547 -4.29 -0.57 19.37
CA LYS A 547 -4.93 -0.31 20.67
C LYS A 547 -6.44 -0.56 20.61
N ASP A 548 -7.02 -0.88 21.77
CA ASP A 548 -8.47 -1.02 21.90
C ASP A 548 -9.17 0.34 21.73
N LEU A 549 -10.03 0.46 20.72
CA LEU A 549 -10.71 1.71 20.35
C LEU A 549 -11.72 2.19 21.40
N PHE A 550 -12.31 1.30 22.21
CA PHE A 550 -13.25 1.71 23.27
C PHE A 550 -12.56 2.24 24.53
N ASN A 551 -11.27 1.94 24.68
CA ASN A 551 -10.50 2.16 25.89
C ASN A 551 -9.30 3.11 25.70
N SER A 552 -8.99 3.47 24.46
CA SER A 552 -7.94 4.42 24.11
C SER A 552 -8.35 5.86 24.46
N LYS A 553 -7.47 6.60 25.14
CA LYS A 553 -7.72 8.00 25.53
C LYS A 553 -7.50 8.99 24.38
N ASN A 554 -6.52 8.71 23.54
CA ASN A 554 -6.14 9.54 22.40
C ASN A 554 -6.23 8.69 21.13
N GLY A 555 -6.76 9.27 20.06
CA GLY A 555 -6.73 8.62 18.75
C GLY A 555 -5.32 8.62 18.18
N LYS A 556 -4.93 7.54 17.49
CA LYS A 556 -3.67 7.46 16.77
C LYS A 556 -3.86 6.57 15.55
N VAL A 557 -3.43 7.06 14.40
CA VAL A 557 -3.36 6.27 13.18
C VAL A 557 -2.03 6.50 12.49
N ILE A 558 -1.40 5.42 12.04
CA ILE A 558 -0.12 5.45 11.32
C ILE A 558 -0.32 4.77 9.97
N PHE A 559 0.04 5.44 8.89
CA PHE A 559 0.03 4.91 7.55
C PHE A 559 1.37 4.26 7.23
N ARG A 560 1.34 3.26 6.36
CA ARG A 560 2.57 2.53 6.02
C ARG A 560 3.64 3.40 5.37
N ASN A 561 3.23 4.50 4.72
CA ASN A 561 4.14 5.47 4.12
C ASN A 561 4.82 6.43 5.13
N GLY A 562 4.59 6.25 6.44
CA GLY A 562 5.13 7.09 7.51
C GLY A 562 4.31 8.35 7.83
N SER A 563 3.20 8.60 7.12
CA SER A 563 2.22 9.62 7.53
C SER A 563 1.48 9.14 8.78
N PHE A 564 1.01 10.04 9.62
CA PHE A 564 0.26 9.67 10.83
C PHE A 564 -0.59 10.82 11.34
N SER A 565 -1.55 10.50 12.21
CA SER A 565 -2.35 11.47 12.94
C SER A 565 -2.56 11.04 14.39
N ASP A 566 -2.64 12.02 15.28
CA ASP A 566 -3.03 11.87 16.69
C ASP A 566 -4.48 12.37 16.96
N GLY A 567 -5.27 12.56 15.90
CA GLY A 567 -6.62 13.12 15.96
C GLY A 567 -6.69 14.63 16.19
N LYS A 568 -5.56 15.33 16.34
CA LYS A 568 -5.47 16.80 16.39
C LYS A 568 -4.64 17.37 15.25
N SER A 569 -3.53 16.71 14.97
CA SER A 569 -2.58 17.05 13.92
C SER A 569 -2.41 15.89 12.95
N PHE A 570 -2.02 16.20 11.73
CA PHE A 570 -1.74 15.23 10.69
C PHE A 570 -0.35 15.50 10.11
N TYR A 571 0.56 14.54 10.25
CA TYR A 571 1.85 14.56 9.58
C TYR A 571 1.74 13.87 8.22
N ILE A 572 1.97 14.61 7.14
CA ILE A 572 1.95 14.07 5.78
C ILE A 572 3.38 13.86 5.32
N SER A 573 3.83 12.61 5.34
CA SER A 573 5.24 12.26 5.11
C SER A 573 5.77 12.70 3.73
N PRO A 574 5.01 12.57 2.61
CA PRO A 574 5.44 13.12 1.31
C PRO A 574 5.75 14.63 1.29
N LEU A 575 5.08 15.39 2.16
CA LEU A 575 5.26 16.84 2.34
C LEU A 575 6.33 17.18 3.36
N ASN A 576 6.67 16.22 4.22
CA ASN A 576 7.39 16.45 5.45
C ASN A 576 6.85 17.68 6.22
N SER A 577 5.53 17.72 6.44
CA SER A 577 4.84 18.85 7.06
C SER A 577 3.70 18.37 7.95
N TYR A 578 3.43 19.12 9.02
CA TYR A 578 2.31 18.92 9.91
C TYR A 578 1.17 19.87 9.54
N PHE A 579 -0.06 19.41 9.74
CA PHE A 579 -1.28 20.18 9.53
C PHE A 579 -2.18 20.05 10.75
N ASN A 580 -2.87 21.13 11.11
CA ASN A 580 -3.90 21.10 12.13
C ASN A 580 -5.19 20.59 11.48
N ILE A 581 -5.81 19.57 12.06
CA ILE A 581 -6.99 18.92 11.48
C ILE A 581 -8.21 19.84 11.52
N SER A 582 -8.32 20.72 12.53
CA SER A 582 -9.53 21.53 12.72
C SER A 582 -9.67 22.67 11.72
N ASN A 583 -8.54 23.25 11.27
CA ASN A 583 -8.53 24.41 10.36
C ASN A 583 -7.75 24.18 9.06
N GLY A 584 -7.03 23.06 8.93
CA GLY A 584 -6.25 22.71 7.74
C GLY A 584 -4.92 23.46 7.59
N GLU A 585 -4.54 24.29 8.55
CA GLU A 585 -3.34 25.10 8.47
C GLU A 585 -2.08 24.27 8.74
N LYS A 586 -1.00 24.63 8.04
CA LYS A 586 0.32 24.04 8.27
C LYS A 586 0.85 24.47 9.65
N ILE A 587 1.39 23.52 10.41
CA ILE A 587 2.02 23.77 11.71
C ILE A 587 3.54 23.54 11.60
N GLU A 588 4.32 24.35 12.31
CA GLU A 588 5.76 24.13 12.45
C GLU A 588 6.06 22.94 13.38
N GLU A 589 7.12 22.20 13.08
CA GLU A 589 7.55 21.05 13.88
C GLU A 589 8.23 21.56 15.17
N ASP A 590 7.57 21.35 16.31
CA ASP A 590 8.16 21.54 17.64
C ASP A 590 8.80 20.24 18.17
N ASP A 591 9.42 20.29 19.36
CA ASP A 591 10.05 19.12 19.96
C ASP A 591 9.06 17.98 20.27
N ASN A 592 7.78 18.30 20.54
CA ASN A 592 6.75 17.30 20.79
C ASN A 592 6.38 16.54 19.51
N LEU A 593 6.14 17.27 18.42
CA LEU A 593 5.82 16.72 17.10
C LEU A 593 6.99 15.91 16.55
N LYS A 594 8.23 16.40 16.74
CA LYS A 594 9.45 15.67 16.40
C LYS A 594 9.55 14.34 17.16
N ASN A 595 9.36 14.36 18.48
CA ASN A 595 9.34 13.15 19.30
C ASN A 595 8.22 12.18 18.89
N LEU A 596 7.05 12.69 18.53
CA LEU A 596 5.91 11.89 18.05
C LEU A 596 6.23 11.20 16.72
N LYS A 597 6.89 11.90 15.79
CA LYS A 597 7.35 11.33 14.52
C LYS A 597 8.42 10.28 14.72
N GLU A 598 9.41 10.51 15.59
CA GLU A 598 10.42 9.50 15.91
C GLU A 598 9.80 8.23 16.51
N LYS A 599 8.86 8.37 17.46
CA LYS A 599 8.13 7.23 18.03
C LYS A 599 7.35 6.46 16.96
N THR A 600 6.68 7.17 16.05
CA THR A 600 5.90 6.58 14.96
C THR A 600 6.79 5.81 13.98
N ILE A 601 7.93 6.38 13.57
CA ILE A 601 8.89 5.69 12.69
C ILE A 601 9.48 4.45 13.39
N ASN A 602 9.75 4.53 14.69
CA ASN A 602 10.23 3.38 15.47
C ASN A 602 9.20 2.25 15.53
N GLU A 603 7.92 2.55 15.70
CA GLU A 603 6.85 1.55 15.70
C GLU A 603 6.75 0.80 14.37
N LEU A 604 6.84 1.52 13.24
CA LEU A 604 6.91 0.90 11.91
C LEU A 604 8.16 0.02 11.74
N GLU A 605 9.33 0.48 12.21
CA GLU A 605 10.58 -0.30 12.21
C GLU A 605 10.44 -1.56 13.08
N TYR A 606 9.76 -1.49 14.23
CA TYR A 606 9.54 -2.64 15.10
C TYR A 606 8.66 -3.69 14.43
N SER A 607 7.57 -3.28 13.77
CA SER A 607 6.75 -4.18 12.95
C SER A 607 7.59 -4.88 11.86
N ASP A 608 8.45 -4.14 11.17
CA ASP A 608 9.34 -4.72 10.17
C ASP A 608 10.35 -5.70 10.75
N LEU A 609 10.92 -5.41 11.92
CA LEU A 609 11.84 -6.33 12.60
C LEU A 609 11.14 -7.61 13.05
N ILE A 610 9.89 -7.51 13.53
CA ILE A 610 9.05 -8.65 13.90
C ILE A 610 8.89 -9.58 12.69
N LEU A 611 8.51 -9.03 11.54
CA LEU A 611 8.34 -9.79 10.30
C LEU A 611 9.68 -10.32 9.78
N LYS A 612 10.71 -9.48 9.70
CA LYS A 612 12.01 -9.83 9.10
C LYS A 612 12.75 -10.93 9.83
N HIS A 613 12.65 -10.97 11.16
CA HIS A 613 13.39 -11.92 11.99
C HIS A 613 12.50 -12.95 12.69
N ASN A 614 11.21 -13.02 12.31
CA ASN A 614 10.22 -13.92 12.90
C ASN A 614 10.25 -13.86 14.45
N LEU A 615 10.21 -12.64 15.00
CA LEU A 615 10.47 -12.42 16.43
C LEU A 615 9.39 -13.03 17.31
N LEU A 616 8.13 -13.13 16.83
CA LEU A 616 7.06 -13.77 17.59
C LEU A 616 7.38 -15.23 17.93
N LYS A 617 7.95 -15.99 16.98
CA LYS A 617 8.42 -17.35 17.23
C LYS A 617 9.46 -17.41 18.36
N LYS A 618 10.38 -16.44 18.38
CA LYS A 618 11.42 -16.36 19.42
C LYS A 618 10.86 -15.99 20.78
N PHE A 619 9.84 -15.13 20.81
CA PHE A 619 9.19 -14.68 22.04
C PHE A 619 8.25 -15.73 22.64
N LYS A 620 7.72 -16.67 21.84
CA LYS A 620 6.98 -17.85 22.35
C LYS A 620 7.88 -18.89 23.01
N ASN A 621 9.13 -19.03 22.54
CA ASN A 621 10.05 -20.11 22.95
C ASN A 621 10.95 -19.74 24.16
N LYS A 622 10.64 -18.66 24.89
CA LYS A 622 11.33 -18.19 26.10
C LYS A 622 10.30 -17.70 27.09
#